data_AF-A0A382K1P2-F1
#
_entry.id   AF-A0A382K1P2-F1
#
_cell.length_a   1.000
_cell.length_b   1.000
_cell.length_c   1.000
_cell.angle_alpha   90.00
_cell.angle_beta   90.00
_cell.angle_gamma   90.00
#
_symmetry.space_group_name_H-M   'P 1'
#
loop_
_entity.id
_entity.type
_entity.pdbx_description
1 polymer ?
#
loop_
_entity_poly.entity_id
_entity_poly.type
_entity_poly.pdbx_seq_one_letter_code
_entity_poly.pdbx_strand_id
1 'polypeptide(L)' 'FTRFDLIAESMGGYGELVEKPEEIKPAIERAINSNLPSIVNVHTDPTARAISKFVGSKME' A
#
# COMPACT_ATOMS: atom_id res chain seq x y z
N PHE A 1 -0.82 -13.05 2.61
CA PHE A 1 -1.28 -11.67 2.40
C PHE A 1 -2.57 -11.47 3.17
N THR A 2 -2.82 -10.27 3.71
CA THR A 2 -4.00 -9.95 4.53
C THR A 2 -4.81 -8.86 3.83
N ARG A 3 -6.13 -9.00 3.80
CA ARG A 3 -7.07 -8.06 3.17
C ARG A 3 -7.45 -6.91 4.11
N PHE A 4 -6.52 -5.96 4.30
CA PHE A 4 -6.73 -4.79 5.17
C PHE A 4 -7.79 -3.82 4.64
N ASP A 5 -7.99 -3.77 3.33
CA ASP A 5 -9.07 -3.02 2.69
C ASP A 5 -10.46 -3.41 3.23
N LEU A 6 -10.70 -4.70 3.51
CA LEU A 6 -11.96 -5.15 4.12
C LEU A 6 -12.14 -4.65 5.56
N ILE A 7 -11.04 -4.38 6.27
CA ILE A 7 -11.11 -3.79 7.61
C ILE A 7 -11.61 -2.35 7.50
N ALA A 8 -11.09 -1.57 6.55
CA ALA A 8 -11.59 -0.21 6.31
C ALA A 8 -13.08 -0.21 5.98
N GLU A 9 -13.54 -1.07 5.06
CA GLU A 9 -14.95 -1.21 4.73
C GLU A 9 -15.81 -1.57 5.95
N SER A 10 -15.36 -2.54 6.76
CA SER A 10 -16.09 -2.97 7.96
C SER A 10 -16.25 -1.87 9.02
N MET A 11 -15.37 -0.88 9.00
CA MET A 11 -15.38 0.28 9.90
C MET A 11 -16.11 1.50 9.29
N GLY A 12 -16.73 1.34 8.12
CA GLY A 12 -17.40 2.42 7.38
C GLY A 12 -16.46 3.39 6.65
N GLY A 13 -15.19 3.00 6.49
CA GLY A 13 -14.21 3.70 5.67
C GLY A 13 -14.15 3.20 4.23
N TYR A 14 -13.18 3.71 3.48
CA TYR A 14 -12.91 3.29 2.10
C TYR A 14 -11.81 2.21 2.07
N GLY A 15 -12.11 1.05 1.50
CA GLY A 15 -11.14 0.00 1.24
C GLY A 15 -10.96 -0.21 -0.26
N GLU A 16 -9.71 -0.35 -0.71
CA GLU A 16 -9.42 -0.76 -2.09
C GLU A 16 -8.22 -1.70 -2.14
N LEU A 17 -8.36 -2.83 -2.82
CA LEU A 17 -7.26 -3.75 -3.14
C LEU A 17 -6.64 -3.34 -4.49
N VAL A 18 -5.31 -3.21 -4.53
CA VAL A 18 -4.55 -2.93 -5.75
C VAL A 18 -3.65 -4.12 -6.07
N GLU A 19 -3.78 -4.68 -7.27
CA GLU A 19 -2.97 -5.82 -7.72
C GLU A 19 -1.97 -5.45 -8.81
N LYS A 20 -2.20 -4.35 -9.54
CA LYS A 20 -1.32 -3.90 -10.61
C LYS A 20 -0.65 -2.56 -10.29
N PRO A 21 0.64 -2.36 -10.63
CA PRO A 21 1.33 -1.10 -10.38
C PRO A 21 0.65 0.13 -10.98
N GLU A 22 0.02 -0.02 -12.15
CA GLU A 22 -0.65 1.08 -12.86
C GLU A 22 -1.91 1.58 -12.12
N GLU A 23 -2.44 0.78 -11.20
CA GLU A 23 -3.64 1.09 -10.43
C GLU A 23 -3.33 1.91 -9.16
N ILE A 24 -2.07 1.98 -8.73
CA ILE A 24 -1.68 2.65 -7.48
C ILE A 24 -2.09 4.13 -7.49
N LYS A 25 -1.70 4.87 -8.53
CA LYS A 25 -2.03 6.30 -8.65
C LYS A 25 -3.54 6.54 -8.67
N PRO A 26 -4.33 5.91 -9.55
CA PRO A 26 -5.77 6.15 -9.57
C PRO A 26 -6.50 5.64 -8.32
N ALA A 27 -6.00 4.60 -7.64
CA ALA A 27 -6.56 4.14 -6.36
C ALA A 27 -6.38 5.19 -5.25
N ILE A 28 -5.20 5.82 -5.19
CA ILE A 28 -4.96 6.94 -4.26
C ILE A 28 -5.87 8.12 -4.57
N GLU A 29 -6.05 8.48 -5.84
CA GLU A 29 -6.97 9.55 -6.24
C GLU A 29 -8.42 9.24 -5.84
N ARG A 30 -8.90 8.00 -6.05
CA ARG A 30 -10.23 7.55 -5.58
C ARG A 30 -10.36 7.60 -4.06
N ALA A 31 -9.35 7.13 -3.33
CA ALA A 31 -9.34 7.16 -1.86
C ALA A 31 -9.42 8.59 -1.33
N ILE A 32 -8.65 9.53 -1.89
CA ILE A 32 -8.71 10.96 -1.52
C ILE A 32 -10.12 11.52 -1.83
N ASN A 33 -10.65 11.23 -3.02
CA ASN A 33 -11.98 11.71 -3.44
C ASN A 33 -13.13 11.10 -2.62
N SER A 34 -12.92 9.95 -1.96
CA SER A 34 -13.92 9.32 -1.09
C SER A 34 -14.25 10.18 0.14
N ASN A 35 -13.31 11.04 0.57
CA ASN A 35 -13.41 11.85 1.78
C ASN A 35 -13.69 11.02 3.06
N LEU A 36 -13.23 9.77 3.08
CA LEU A 36 -13.35 8.83 4.19
C LEU A 36 -11.96 8.40 4.70
N PRO A 37 -11.84 7.95 5.96
CA PRO A 37 -10.68 7.17 6.38
C PRO A 37 -10.50 5.97 5.43
N SER A 38 -9.32 5.88 4.82
CA SER A 38 -9.09 5.01 3.66
C SER A 38 -7.90 4.06 3.86
N ILE A 39 -8.03 2.82 3.39
CA ILE A 39 -6.92 1.87 3.22
C ILE A 39 -6.83 1.46 1.75
N VAL A 40 -5.71 1.81 1.12
CA VAL A 40 -5.32 1.25 -0.19
C VAL A 40 -4.34 0.11 0.06
N ASN A 41 -4.82 -1.12 -0.09
CA ASN A 41 -4.06 -2.34 0.18
C ASN A 41 -3.35 -2.81 -1.10
N VAL A 42 -2.05 -2.51 -1.22
CA VAL A 42 -1.26 -2.87 -2.40
C VAL A 42 -0.69 -4.28 -2.23
N HIS A 43 -1.04 -5.19 -3.13
CA HIS A 43 -0.49 -6.53 -3.15
C HIS A 43 0.91 -6.52 -3.78
N THR A 44 1.94 -6.66 -2.94
CA THR A 44 3.34 -6.68 -3.37
C THR A 44 3.91 -8.09 -3.40
N ASP A 45 4.97 -8.30 -4.20
CA ASP A 45 5.77 -9.52 -4.16
C ASP A 45 6.35 -9.73 -2.73
N PRO A 46 6.07 -10.87 -2.07
CA PRO A 46 6.55 -11.14 -0.71
C PRO A 46 8.08 -11.33 -0.63
N THR A 47 8.75 -11.51 -1.76
CA THR A 47 10.20 -11.67 -1.85
C THR A 47 10.93 -10.36 -2.17
N ALA A 48 10.19 -9.28 -2.47
CA ALA A 48 10.77 -7.98 -2.71
C ALA A 48 11.55 -7.49 -1.47
N ARG A 49 12.82 -7.15 -1.66
CA ARG A 49 13.69 -6.62 -0.60
C ARG A 49 14.07 -5.19 -0.93
N ALA A 50 13.85 -4.28 0.02
CA ALA A 50 14.44 -2.95 -0.06
C ALA A 50 15.96 -3.07 0.09
N ILE A 51 16.70 -2.57 -0.89
CA ILE A 51 18.16 -2.43 -0.79
C ILE A 51 18.39 -1.09 -0.09
N SER A 52 18.68 -1.12 1.22
CA SER A 52 19.10 0.09 1.92
C SER A 52 20.49 0.48 1.43
N LYS A 53 20.68 1.75 1.03
CA LYS A 53 22.02 2.31 0.71
C LYS A 53 22.95 2.40 1.94
N PHE A 54 22.55 1.85 3.10
CA PHE A 54 23.30 1.87 4.36
C PHE A 54 23.97 0.52 4.67
N VAL A 55 24.71 -0.05 3.72
CA VAL A 55 25.70 -1.11 3.98
C VAL A 55 27.03 -0.60 3.44
N GLY A 56 27.75 0.13 4.29
CA GLY A 56 29.04 0.71 3.93
C GLY A 56 29.41 2.00 4.68
N SER A 57 29.07 2.13 5.96
CA SER A 57 29.92 2.95 6.82
C SER A 57 31.22 2.18 6.96
N LYS A 58 32.27 2.65 6.27
CA LYS A 58 33.69 2.34 6.45
C LYS A 58 33.97 1.48 7.71
N MET A 59 34.37 0.23 7.52
CA MET A 59 35.38 -0.37 8.39
C MET A 59 36.71 -0.13 7.71
N GLU A 60 37.67 0.36 8.49
CA GLU A 60 39.02 0.77 8.06
C GLU A 60 39.74 -0.27 7.17
#